data_AF-A0A139DK17-F1
#
_entry.id   AF-A0A139DK17-F1
#
_cell.length_a   1.000
_cell.length_b   1.000
_cell.length_c   1.000
_cell.angle_alpha   90.00
_cell.angle_beta   90.00
_cell.angle_gamma   90.00
#
_symmetry.space_group_name_H-M   'P 1'
#
loop_
_entity.id
_entity.type
_entity.pdbx_description
1 polymer ?
#
loop_
_entity_poly.entity_id
_entity_poly.type
_entity_poly.pdbx_seq_one_letter_code
_entity_poly.pdbx_strand_id
1 'polypeptide(L)'
;MVDNGSDWLPGWSEASPEDGDLLLAFSGNAILKPRDDWFLTWGGPEMGDSRPEALAMGSWRGRKVFVTELPDPGLPGFELLTLRERPDSPADLLNTGFQIWQWWQDHRFCGRCGEQTGPHPRERARWCSRCNMPWYPRIAPCVITVIRRDDRFLLAKSSRVTRNFYSLIAGFVEPGENLEQAVAREVKEET
;
A
#
# COMPACT_ATOMS: atom_id res chain seq x y z
N MET A 1 0.68 -4.65 19.27
CA MET A 1 -0.35 -4.51 18.23
C MET A 1 -1.54 -3.86 18.90
N VAL A 2 -2.00 -2.71 18.41
CA VAL A 2 -3.19 -2.04 18.96
C VAL A 2 -4.39 -2.72 18.29
N ASP A 3 -5.18 -3.44 19.07
CA ASP A 3 -6.46 -3.98 18.62
C ASP A 3 -7.46 -2.81 18.55
N ASN A 4 -7.74 -2.34 17.34
CA ASN A 4 -8.67 -1.24 17.09
C ASN A 4 -10.12 -1.72 16.94
N GLY A 5 -10.43 -2.99 17.24
CA GLY A 5 -11.74 -3.56 16.94
C GLY A 5 -12.00 -3.70 15.43
N SER A 6 -10.94 -3.63 14.61
CA SER A 6 -11.00 -3.85 13.17
C SER A 6 -10.96 -5.33 12.84
N ASP A 7 -11.79 -5.75 11.88
CA ASP A 7 -11.77 -7.11 11.30
C ASP A 7 -10.40 -7.47 10.65
N TRP A 8 -9.54 -6.46 10.44
CA TRP A 8 -8.20 -6.59 9.87
C TRP A 8 -7.11 -6.71 10.94
N LEU A 9 -6.28 -7.75 10.81
CA LEU A 9 -5.07 -7.96 11.62
C LEU A 9 -3.86 -8.13 10.69
N PRO A 10 -2.95 -7.13 10.58
CA PRO A 10 -1.76 -7.24 9.75
C PRO A 10 -0.76 -8.25 10.34
N GLY A 11 -0.07 -9.00 9.48
CA GLY A 11 0.89 -10.03 9.91
C GLY A 11 1.89 -10.41 8.82
N TRP A 12 2.96 -11.08 9.22
CA TRP A 12 3.98 -11.60 8.29
C TRP A 12 4.04 -13.12 8.38
N SER A 13 4.18 -13.77 7.24
CA SER A 13 4.42 -15.20 7.12
C SER A 13 5.12 -15.49 5.79
N GLU A 14 5.99 -16.50 5.78
CA GLU A 14 6.55 -17.06 4.54
C GLU A 14 5.66 -18.16 3.95
N ALA A 15 4.52 -18.47 4.58
CA ALA A 15 3.58 -19.46 4.07
C ALA A 15 3.07 -19.06 2.68
N SER A 16 2.91 -20.04 1.81
CA SER A 16 2.16 -19.88 0.56
C SER A 16 0.65 -19.94 0.83
N PRO A 17 -0.18 -19.30 -0.02
CA PRO A 17 -1.63 -19.41 0.09
C PRO A 17 -2.10 -20.85 -0.15
N GLU A 18 -3.12 -21.25 0.60
CA GLU A 18 -3.84 -22.52 0.46
C GLU A 18 -5.22 -22.28 -0.19
N ASP A 19 -5.83 -23.32 -0.74
CA ASP A 19 -7.16 -23.22 -1.34
C ASP A 19 -8.18 -22.71 -0.31
N GLY A 20 -8.91 -21.64 -0.65
CA GLY A 20 -9.84 -20.98 0.27
C GLY A 20 -9.26 -19.76 1.00
N ASP A 21 -7.95 -19.49 0.92
CA ASP A 21 -7.39 -18.25 1.46
C ASP A 21 -7.85 -17.02 0.68
N LEU A 22 -7.93 -15.87 1.36
CA LEU A 22 -8.37 -14.62 0.75
C LEU A 22 -7.24 -13.99 -0.06
N LEU A 23 -7.57 -13.49 -1.23
CA LEU A 23 -6.62 -12.91 -2.17
C LEU A 23 -7.05 -11.49 -2.54
N LEU A 24 -6.24 -10.50 -2.16
CA LEU A 24 -6.31 -9.15 -2.68
C LEU A 24 -5.48 -9.06 -3.96
N ALA A 25 -6.14 -8.83 -5.10
CA ALA A 25 -5.48 -8.77 -6.39
C ALA A 25 -5.35 -7.33 -6.89
N PHE A 26 -4.19 -7.02 -7.45
CA PHE A 26 -3.94 -5.78 -8.19
C PHE A 26 -3.73 -6.08 -9.67
N SER A 27 -4.12 -5.14 -10.52
CA SER A 27 -3.74 -5.08 -11.93
C SER A 27 -3.05 -3.74 -12.15
N GLY A 28 -1.72 -3.76 -12.26
CA GLY A 28 -0.91 -2.56 -12.15
C GLY A 28 -1.18 -1.80 -10.83
N ASN A 29 -1.62 -0.55 -10.94
CA ASN A 29 -1.89 0.32 -9.78
C ASN A 29 -3.35 0.29 -9.30
N ALA A 30 -4.20 -0.53 -9.93
CA ALA A 30 -5.61 -0.63 -9.59
C ALA A 30 -5.90 -1.91 -8.82
N ILE A 31 -6.81 -1.84 -7.85
CA ILE A 31 -7.37 -3.02 -7.20
C ILE A 31 -8.29 -3.70 -8.20
N LEU A 32 -8.09 -4.99 -8.42
CA LEU A 32 -9.01 -5.84 -9.16
C LEU A 32 -10.10 -6.33 -8.19
N LYS A 33 -11.18 -5.55 -8.07
CA LYS A 33 -12.24 -5.81 -7.09
C LYS A 33 -13.34 -6.69 -7.72
N PRO A 34 -13.70 -7.85 -7.13
CA PRO A 34 -14.90 -8.57 -7.55
C PRO A 34 -16.17 -7.78 -7.19
N ARG A 35 -17.29 -8.06 -7.87
CA ARG A 35 -18.53 -7.29 -7.74
C ARG A 35 -19.01 -7.13 -6.29
N ASP A 36 -19.04 -8.24 -5.54
CA ASP A 36 -19.74 -8.31 -4.25
C ASP A 36 -18.81 -8.27 -3.03
N ASP A 37 -17.50 -8.36 -3.21
CA ASP A 37 -16.51 -8.37 -2.12
C ASP A 37 -15.21 -7.64 -2.52
N TRP A 38 -14.21 -7.65 -1.65
CA TRP A 38 -12.86 -7.11 -1.88
C TRP A 38 -11.83 -8.17 -2.23
N PHE A 39 -12.17 -9.45 -2.04
CA PHE A 39 -11.24 -10.56 -2.15
C PHE A 39 -11.67 -11.54 -3.21
N LEU A 40 -10.70 -12.03 -3.96
CA LEU A 40 -10.78 -13.32 -4.61
C LEU A 40 -10.45 -14.42 -3.61
N THR A 41 -10.67 -15.67 -4.02
CA THR A 41 -10.27 -16.83 -3.23
C THR A 41 -9.15 -17.56 -3.97
N TRP A 42 -8.09 -17.92 -3.24
CA TRP A 42 -7.03 -18.74 -3.82
C TRP A 42 -7.59 -20.11 -4.25
N GLY A 43 -7.26 -20.52 -5.48
CA GLY A 43 -7.83 -21.71 -6.10
C GLY A 43 -9.28 -21.54 -6.58
N GLY A 44 -9.84 -20.33 -6.49
CA GLY A 44 -11.17 -20.01 -7.01
C GLY A 44 -11.23 -20.02 -8.54
N PRO A 45 -12.45 -20.13 -9.11
CA PRO A 45 -12.64 -20.21 -10.57
C PRO A 45 -12.07 -18.99 -11.31
N GLU A 46 -12.03 -17.83 -10.68
CA GLU A 46 -11.49 -16.58 -11.23
C GLU A 46 -9.97 -16.63 -11.48
N MET A 47 -9.25 -17.47 -10.74
CA MET A 47 -7.82 -17.67 -10.94
C MET A 47 -7.50 -18.67 -12.06
N GLY A 48 -8.46 -19.54 -12.41
CA GLY A 48 -8.22 -20.70 -13.27
C GLY A 48 -7.00 -21.52 -12.80
N ASP A 49 -6.11 -21.85 -13.74
CA ASP A 49 -4.87 -22.56 -13.47
C ASP A 49 -3.71 -21.65 -13.04
N SER A 50 -3.92 -20.33 -12.99
CA SER A 50 -2.88 -19.38 -12.59
C SER A 50 -2.50 -19.55 -11.13
N ARG A 51 -1.20 -19.57 -10.85
CA ARG A 51 -0.63 -19.62 -9.50
C ARG A 51 0.48 -18.57 -9.39
N PRO A 52 0.13 -17.27 -9.36
CA PRO A 52 1.09 -16.18 -9.30
C PRO A 52 1.82 -16.14 -7.96
N GLU A 53 2.94 -15.40 -7.89
CA GLU A 53 3.56 -15.09 -6.62
C GLU A 53 2.60 -14.29 -5.74
N ALA A 54 2.39 -14.75 -4.51
CA ALA A 54 1.52 -14.09 -3.55
C ALA A 54 2.24 -13.89 -2.21
N LEU A 55 1.97 -12.76 -1.56
CA LEU A 55 2.62 -12.36 -0.32
C LEU A 55 1.61 -12.31 0.83
N ALA A 56 1.94 -12.94 1.96
CA ALA A 56 1.10 -12.88 3.15
C ALA A 56 0.99 -11.45 3.69
N MET A 57 -0.23 -10.97 3.92
CA MET A 57 -0.51 -9.65 4.46
C MET A 57 -0.89 -9.68 5.94
N GLY A 58 -1.55 -10.76 6.38
CA GLY A 58 -2.22 -10.85 7.67
C GLY A 58 -3.50 -11.68 7.60
N SER A 59 -4.52 -11.30 8.38
CA SER A 59 -5.81 -11.97 8.39
C SER A 59 -6.98 -11.00 8.46
N TRP A 60 -8.07 -11.34 7.77
CA TRP A 60 -9.35 -10.62 7.77
C TRP A 60 -10.43 -11.54 8.33
N ARG A 61 -11.06 -11.16 9.45
CA ARG A 61 -12.05 -11.98 10.18
C ARG A 61 -11.55 -13.41 10.45
N GLY A 62 -10.27 -13.54 10.81
CA GLY A 62 -9.61 -14.81 11.10
C GLY A 62 -9.18 -15.64 9.87
N ARG A 63 -9.50 -15.22 8.64
CA ARG A 63 -9.03 -15.87 7.41
C ARG A 63 -7.74 -15.22 6.92
N LYS A 64 -6.76 -16.00 6.47
CA LYS A 64 -5.50 -15.46 5.95
C LYS A 64 -5.76 -14.65 4.68
N VAL A 65 -5.02 -13.56 4.53
CA VAL A 65 -5.09 -12.66 3.38
C VAL A 65 -3.71 -12.59 2.73
N PHE A 66 -3.70 -12.75 1.42
CA PHE A 66 -2.52 -12.62 0.56
C PHE A 66 -2.74 -11.51 -0.46
N VAL A 67 -1.66 -10.89 -0.91
CA VAL A 67 -1.67 -9.96 -2.04
C VAL A 67 -0.94 -10.55 -3.24
N THR A 68 -1.47 -10.31 -4.44
CA THR A 68 -0.85 -10.70 -5.70
C THR A 68 -1.12 -9.66 -6.78
N GLU A 69 -0.42 -9.80 -7.90
CA GLU A 69 -0.82 -9.24 -9.18
C GLU A 69 -1.51 -10.30 -10.04
N LEU A 70 -2.58 -9.89 -10.72
CA LEU A 70 -3.25 -10.64 -11.77
C LEU A 70 -3.45 -9.70 -12.96
N PRO A 71 -3.37 -10.21 -14.21
CA PRO A 71 -3.77 -9.41 -15.36
C PRO A 71 -5.25 -9.03 -15.21
N ASP A 72 -5.66 -7.90 -15.78
CA ASP A 72 -7.08 -7.57 -15.90
C ASP A 72 -7.76 -8.68 -16.73
N PRO A 73 -8.69 -9.44 -16.16
CA PRO A 73 -9.32 -10.53 -16.86
C PRO A 73 -10.21 -10.03 -18.00
N GLY A 74 -10.59 -8.74 -18.02
CA GLY A 74 -11.54 -8.18 -18.99
C GLY A 74 -12.93 -8.84 -18.93
N LEU A 75 -13.21 -9.56 -17.84
CA LEU A 75 -14.44 -10.33 -17.64
C LEU A 75 -15.50 -9.49 -16.91
N PRO A 76 -16.79 -9.72 -17.20
CA PRO A 76 -17.88 -9.15 -16.41
C PRO A 76 -17.77 -9.56 -14.94
N GLY A 77 -18.05 -8.64 -14.02
CA GLY A 77 -18.06 -8.93 -12.57
C GLY A 77 -16.84 -8.42 -11.81
N PHE A 78 -15.92 -7.72 -12.47
CA PHE A 78 -14.79 -7.03 -11.86
C PHE A 78 -14.85 -5.53 -12.09
N GLU A 79 -14.33 -4.78 -11.13
CA GLU A 79 -14.12 -3.34 -11.22
C GLU A 79 -12.64 -3.03 -10.92
N LEU A 80 -12.01 -2.20 -11.75
CA LEU A 80 -10.70 -1.65 -11.48
C LEU A 80 -10.85 -0.36 -10.69
N LEU A 81 -10.32 -0.36 -9.46
CA LEU A 81 -10.48 0.74 -8.52
C LEU A 81 -9.14 1.34 -8.12
N THR A 82 -9.11 2.68 -8.00
CA THR A 82 -8.00 3.36 -7.33
C THR A 82 -8.31 3.53 -5.85
N LEU A 83 -7.27 3.49 -5.00
CA LEU A 83 -7.40 3.67 -3.55
C LEU A 83 -8.02 5.03 -3.14
N ARG A 84 -8.00 6.04 -4.01
CA ARG A 84 -8.48 7.40 -3.69
C ARG A 84 -10.00 7.52 -3.69
N GLU A 85 -10.74 6.54 -4.20
CA GLU A 85 -12.14 6.74 -4.62
C GLU A 85 -13.18 6.10 -3.69
N ARG A 86 -12.84 5.63 -2.48
CA ARG A 86 -13.78 4.81 -1.67
C ARG A 86 -13.72 5.05 -0.14
N PRO A 87 -14.58 5.93 0.43
CA PRO A 87 -14.64 6.19 1.87
C PRO A 87 -15.13 5.01 2.73
N ASP A 88 -15.90 4.06 2.18
CA ASP A 88 -16.46 2.90 2.93
C ASP A 88 -15.63 1.61 2.75
N SER A 89 -14.42 1.71 2.22
CA SER A 89 -13.55 0.55 1.99
C SER A 89 -12.80 0.13 3.26
N PRO A 90 -12.33 -1.13 3.39
CA PRO A 90 -11.37 -1.54 4.43
C PRO A 90 -10.00 -0.92 4.13
N ALA A 91 -9.90 0.41 4.24
CA ALA A 91 -8.82 1.22 3.69
C ALA A 91 -7.45 0.80 4.22
N ASP A 92 -7.34 0.48 5.51
CA ASP A 92 -6.07 0.05 6.12
C ASP A 92 -5.53 -1.24 5.47
N LEU A 93 -6.41 -2.20 5.19
CA LEU A 93 -6.05 -3.44 4.53
C LEU A 93 -5.62 -3.17 3.09
N LEU A 94 -6.43 -2.42 2.33
CA LEU A 94 -6.16 -2.15 0.92
C LEU A 94 -4.87 -1.33 0.73
N ASN A 95 -4.65 -0.32 1.58
CA ASN A 95 -3.42 0.47 1.61
C ASN A 95 -2.22 -0.40 1.98
N THR A 96 -2.35 -1.28 2.97
CA THR A 96 -1.29 -2.22 3.33
C THR A 96 -0.94 -3.11 2.14
N GLY A 97 -1.94 -3.71 1.48
CA GLY A 97 -1.74 -4.59 0.34
C GLY A 97 -0.99 -3.91 -0.79
N PHE A 98 -1.43 -2.71 -1.18
CA PHE A 98 -0.78 -1.92 -2.22
C PHE A 98 0.68 -1.59 -1.87
N GLN A 99 0.93 -1.05 -0.68
CA GLN A 99 2.28 -0.64 -0.26
C GLN A 99 3.24 -1.82 -0.19
N ILE A 100 2.80 -2.96 0.38
CA ILE A 100 3.68 -4.13 0.49
C ILE A 100 3.89 -4.80 -0.87
N TRP A 101 2.88 -4.86 -1.74
CA TRP A 101 3.02 -5.47 -3.06
C TRP A 101 3.97 -4.65 -3.93
N GLN A 102 3.76 -3.34 -3.98
CA GLN A 102 4.64 -2.44 -4.71
C GLN A 102 6.08 -2.54 -4.20
N TRP A 103 6.28 -2.50 -2.88
CA TRP A 103 7.61 -2.68 -2.29
C TRP A 103 8.24 -4.04 -2.67
N TRP A 104 7.45 -5.11 -2.64
CA TRP A 104 7.91 -6.47 -2.96
C TRP A 104 8.39 -6.59 -4.40
N GLN A 105 7.70 -5.94 -5.34
CA GLN A 105 8.07 -5.86 -6.76
C GLN A 105 9.30 -4.96 -6.98
N ASP A 106 9.33 -3.79 -6.34
CA ASP A 106 10.42 -2.81 -6.48
C ASP A 106 11.77 -3.32 -5.95
N HIS A 107 11.76 -4.28 -5.02
CA HIS A 107 12.97 -4.80 -4.36
C HIS A 107 13.30 -6.24 -4.75
N ARG A 108 12.84 -6.73 -5.92
CA ARG A 108 13.19 -8.07 -6.45
C ARG A 108 14.71 -8.28 -6.61
N PHE A 109 15.45 -7.21 -6.83
CA PHE A 109 16.91 -7.19 -6.89
C PHE A 109 17.47 -6.22 -5.85
N CYS A 110 18.65 -6.54 -5.32
CA CYS A 110 19.31 -5.75 -4.29
C CYS A 110 19.86 -4.46 -4.90
N GLY A 111 19.38 -3.30 -4.43
CA GLY A 111 19.86 -1.99 -4.88
C GLY A 111 21.34 -1.72 -4.64
N ARG A 112 22.02 -2.52 -3.80
CA ARG A 112 23.47 -2.40 -3.52
C ARG A 112 24.35 -3.22 -4.47
N CYS A 113 23.93 -4.43 -4.85
CA CYS A 113 24.80 -5.37 -5.58
C CYS A 113 24.17 -5.99 -6.83
N GLY A 114 22.89 -5.75 -7.10
CA GLY A 114 22.16 -6.29 -8.25
C GLY A 114 21.68 -7.74 -8.12
N GLU A 115 22.07 -8.46 -7.05
CA GLU A 115 21.65 -9.85 -6.84
C GLU A 115 20.16 -9.97 -6.52
N GLN A 116 19.52 -11.07 -6.89
CA GLN A 116 18.12 -11.32 -6.54
C GLN A 116 17.93 -11.40 -5.02
N THR A 117 16.85 -10.80 -4.51
CA THR A 117 16.49 -10.86 -3.09
C THR A 117 15.48 -11.99 -2.82
N GLY A 118 15.51 -12.53 -1.59
CA GLY A 118 14.55 -13.52 -1.09
C GLY A 118 13.66 -12.95 0.02
N PRO A 119 12.74 -13.74 0.59
CA PRO A 119 12.05 -13.37 1.83
C PRO A 119 13.03 -13.34 3.02
N HIS A 120 12.74 -12.51 4.02
CA HIS A 120 13.43 -12.54 5.31
C HIS A 120 12.71 -13.49 6.29
N PRO A 121 13.43 -14.37 7.00
CA PRO A 121 12.86 -15.48 7.77
C PRO A 121 12.00 -15.07 8.96
N ARG A 122 12.07 -13.82 9.41
CA ARG A 122 11.43 -13.37 10.66
C ARG A 122 10.61 -12.10 10.53
N GLU A 123 10.83 -11.34 9.48
CA GLU A 123 10.33 -9.97 9.38
C GLU A 123 9.81 -9.74 7.97
N ARG A 124 8.86 -8.81 7.81
CA ARG A 124 8.40 -8.38 6.48
C ARG A 124 9.50 -7.55 5.82
N ALA A 125 10.46 -8.25 5.23
CA ALA A 125 11.60 -7.68 4.54
C ALA A 125 12.04 -8.60 3.39
N ARG A 126 12.67 -8.00 2.39
CA ARG A 126 13.41 -8.70 1.34
C ARG A 126 14.84 -8.83 1.84
N TRP A 127 15.44 -10.00 1.68
CA TRP A 127 16.77 -10.31 2.16
C TRP A 127 17.74 -10.50 1.02
N CYS A 128 18.87 -9.77 1.05
CA CYS A 128 19.98 -10.02 0.14
C CYS A 128 21.04 -10.87 0.86
N SER A 129 21.17 -12.14 0.46
CA SER A 129 22.17 -13.08 1.02
C SER A 129 23.61 -12.62 0.79
N ARG A 130 23.90 -12.04 -0.39
CA ARG A 130 25.23 -11.54 -0.75
C ARG A 130 25.69 -10.36 0.10
N CYS A 131 24.79 -9.44 0.42
CA CYS A 131 25.10 -8.26 1.23
C CYS A 131 24.81 -8.45 2.72
N ASN A 132 24.13 -9.53 3.10
CA ASN A 132 23.65 -9.79 4.46
C ASN A 132 22.84 -8.60 5.03
N MET A 133 21.90 -8.08 4.23
CA MET A 133 21.15 -6.86 4.54
C MET A 133 19.65 -7.01 4.20
N PRO A 134 18.76 -6.55 5.10
CA PRO A 134 17.33 -6.48 4.83
C PRO A 134 16.95 -5.20 4.08
N TRP A 135 15.93 -5.30 3.24
CA TRP A 135 15.22 -4.17 2.66
C TRP A 135 13.80 -4.17 3.22
N TYR A 136 13.42 -3.12 3.94
CA TYR A 136 12.10 -3.00 4.57
C TYR A 136 11.11 -2.23 3.68
N PRO A 137 9.79 -2.45 3.83
CA PRO A 137 8.78 -1.58 3.26
C PRO A 137 9.06 -0.11 3.57
N ARG A 138 9.02 0.74 2.54
CA ARG A 138 9.33 2.17 2.67
C ARG A 138 8.08 2.94 3.09
N ILE A 139 8.18 3.70 4.17
CA ILE A 139 7.19 4.70 4.57
C ILE A 139 7.87 6.07 4.44
N ALA A 140 7.24 6.98 3.70
CA ALA A 140 7.69 8.37 3.57
C ALA A 140 6.87 9.25 4.51
N PRO A 141 7.45 9.77 5.61
CA PRO A 141 6.74 10.68 6.50
C PRO A 141 6.35 11.95 5.74
N CYS A 142 5.14 12.42 5.99
CA CYS A 142 4.56 13.57 5.31
C CYS A 142 3.76 14.38 6.33
N VAL A 143 3.84 15.71 6.23
CA VAL A 143 3.03 16.64 7.01
C VAL A 143 1.94 17.23 6.14
N ILE A 144 0.78 17.53 6.75
CA ILE A 144 -0.30 18.30 6.15
C ILE A 144 -0.80 19.29 7.21
N THR A 145 -0.86 20.58 6.87
CA THR A 145 -0.96 21.64 7.88
C THR A 145 -2.09 22.62 7.61
N VAL A 146 -2.92 22.85 8.63
CA VAL A 146 -3.89 23.96 8.65
C VAL A 146 -3.18 25.23 9.12
N ILE A 147 -3.12 26.25 8.26
CA ILE A 147 -2.56 27.56 8.61
C ILE A 147 -3.72 28.53 8.82
N ARG A 148 -3.78 29.13 10.01
CA ARG A 148 -4.88 29.99 10.43
C ARG A 148 -4.37 31.40 10.75
N ARG A 149 -5.13 32.41 10.32
CA ARG A 149 -4.99 33.81 10.75
C ARG A 149 -6.37 34.34 11.10
N ASP A 150 -6.60 34.60 12.39
CA ASP A 150 -7.89 35.04 12.95
C ASP A 150 -9.04 34.07 12.62
N ASP A 151 -9.96 34.48 11.75
CA ASP A 151 -11.11 33.72 11.25
C ASP A 151 -10.88 33.12 9.86
N ARG A 152 -9.67 33.25 9.30
CA ARG A 152 -9.32 32.79 7.97
C ARG A 152 -8.34 31.61 8.00
N PHE A 153 -8.49 30.74 7.02
CA PHE A 153 -7.58 29.61 6.75
C PHE A 153 -6.93 29.80 5.38
N LEU A 154 -5.64 29.46 5.29
CA LEU A 154 -4.95 29.42 4.01
C LEU A 154 -5.26 28.11 3.30
N LEU A 155 -5.69 28.22 2.04
CA LEU A 155 -5.80 27.09 1.12
C LEU A 155 -5.02 27.43 -0.15
N ALA A 156 -4.20 26.49 -0.62
CA ALA A 156 -3.44 26.63 -1.85
C ALA A 156 -4.09 25.82 -2.98
N LYS A 157 -3.93 26.29 -4.20
CA LYS A 157 -4.30 25.55 -5.41
C LYS A 157 -3.03 25.16 -6.13
N SER A 158 -2.77 23.85 -6.20
CA SER A 158 -1.64 23.34 -6.97
C SER A 158 -1.81 23.67 -8.45
N SER A 159 -0.77 24.24 -9.07
CA SER A 159 -0.72 24.50 -10.51
C SER A 159 -0.76 23.22 -11.35
N ARG A 160 -0.46 22.06 -10.75
CA ARG A 160 -0.45 20.74 -11.39
C ARG A 160 -1.84 20.12 -11.50
N VAL A 161 -2.84 20.63 -10.78
CA VAL A 161 -4.19 20.06 -10.73
C VAL A 161 -5.15 20.94 -11.53
N THR A 162 -5.74 20.38 -12.59
CA THR A 162 -6.72 21.07 -13.44
C THR A 162 -8.09 21.20 -12.79
N ARG A 163 -8.40 20.36 -11.80
CA ARG A 163 -9.62 20.48 -11.00
C ARG A 163 -9.58 21.73 -10.13
N ASN A 164 -10.73 22.39 -9.95
CA ASN A 164 -10.84 23.54 -9.06
C ASN A 164 -10.89 23.12 -7.59
N PHE A 165 -9.77 22.57 -7.11
CA PHE A 165 -9.61 22.07 -5.76
C PHE A 165 -8.56 22.89 -5.02
N TYR A 166 -8.89 23.29 -3.79
CA TYR A 166 -7.99 24.00 -2.90
C TYR A 166 -7.69 23.06 -1.71
N SER A 167 -6.43 22.95 -1.34
CA SER A 167 -5.96 22.07 -0.28
C SER A 167 -5.15 22.82 0.76
N LEU A 168 -4.92 22.16 1.89
CA LEU A 168 -3.90 22.54 2.85
C LEU A 168 -2.50 22.41 2.24
N ILE A 169 -1.52 23.03 2.88
CA ILE A 169 -0.09 22.86 2.54
C ILE A 169 0.36 21.50 3.09
N ALA A 170 1.05 20.73 2.26
CA ALA A 170 1.53 19.40 2.62
C ALA A 170 2.84 19.08 1.90
N GLY A 171 3.70 18.30 2.54
CA GLY A 171 4.97 17.89 1.95
C GLY A 171 5.72 16.84 2.75
N PHE A 172 6.74 16.26 2.11
CA PHE A 172 7.52 15.19 2.70
C PHE A 172 8.49 15.74 3.75
N VAL A 173 8.70 14.96 4.80
CA VAL A 173 9.73 15.26 5.82
C VAL A 173 11.09 14.88 5.26
N GLU A 174 12.06 15.78 5.33
CA GLU A 174 13.43 15.49 4.85
C GLU A 174 14.28 14.78 5.90
N PRO A 175 15.34 14.05 5.48
CA PRO A 175 16.29 13.45 6.41
C PRO A 175 16.90 14.48 7.36
N GLY A 176 16.75 14.25 8.67
CA GLY A 176 17.27 15.13 9.71
C GLY A 176 16.29 16.20 10.20
N GLU A 177 15.10 16.30 9.60
CA GLU A 177 14.03 17.16 10.10
C GLU A 177 13.14 16.45 11.12
N ASN A 178 12.64 17.22 12.10
CA ASN A 178 11.41 16.86 12.81
C ASN A 178 10.16 17.35 12.05
N LEU A 179 8.98 16.99 12.54
CA LEU A 179 7.73 17.33 11.87
C LEU A 179 7.51 18.85 11.81
N GLU A 180 7.86 19.57 12.88
CA GLU A 180 7.70 21.02 12.98
C GLU A 180 8.60 21.78 11.99
N GLN A 181 9.82 21.30 11.78
CA GLN A 181 10.76 21.84 10.79
C GLN A 181 10.25 21.64 9.37
N ALA A 182 9.77 20.43 9.05
CA ALA A 182 9.15 20.14 7.76
C ALA A 182 7.95 21.06 7.50
N VAL A 183 7.08 21.25 8.51
CA VAL A 183 5.97 22.21 8.41
C VAL A 183 6.48 23.63 8.12
N ALA A 184 7.48 24.12 8.86
CA ALA A 184 8.00 25.47 8.66
C ALA A 184 8.63 25.65 7.27
N ARG A 185 9.33 24.64 6.74
CA ARG A 185 9.93 24.64 5.40
C ARG A 185 8.86 24.65 4.32
N GLU A 186 7.94 23.69 4.33
CA GLU A 186 6.88 23.56 3.32
C GLU A 186 6.00 24.82 3.25
N VAL A 187 5.66 25.41 4.39
CA VAL A 187 4.91 26.68 4.42
C VAL A 187 5.71 27.82 3.78
N LYS A 188 7.01 27.93 4.05
CA LYS A 188 7.85 28.99 3.48
C LYS A 188 8.06 28.83 1.97
N GLU A 189 8.08 27.61 1.46
CA GLU A 189 8.32 27.31 0.04
C GLU A 189 7.07 27.49 -0.83
N GLU A 190 5.89 27.16 -0.30
CA GLU A 190 4.65 27.11 -1.08
C GLU A 190 3.71 28.33 -0.90
N THR A 191 3.99 29.24 0.04
CA THR A 191 3.12 30.40 0.36
C THR A 191 3.85 31.72 0.30
#